data_AF-A0A821D5R8-F1
#
_entry.id   AF-A0A821D5R8-F1
#
_cell.length_a   1.000
_cell.length_b   1.000
_cell.length_c   1.000
_cell.angle_alpha   90.00
_cell.angle_beta   90.00
_cell.angle_gamma   90.00
#
_symmetry.space_group_name_H-M   'P 1'
#
loop_
_entity.id
_entity.type
_entity.pdbx_description
1 polymer ?
#
loop_
_entity_poly.entity_id
_entity_poly.type
_entity_poly.pdbx_seq_one_letter_code
_entity_poly.pdbx_strand_id
1 'polypeptide(L)'
;MNNAVEEACKKSNERKITVSGDGTWQKRGFSSLHVVVEVLSNGPTAKVLDLERLSKKCLICTGLLSIKYSDPKQYSEIKNNHQCEINHVGSSASMEVDGIHRLFARSKMLYN
;
A
#
# COMPACT_ATOMS: atom_id res chain seq x y z
N MET A 1 5.32 -10.18 -9.82
CA MET A 1 4.05 -10.81 -9.40
C MET A 1 3.72 -12.05 -10.24
N ASN A 2 3.72 -11.99 -11.57
CA ASN A 2 3.42 -13.17 -12.42
C ASN A 2 4.22 -14.44 -12.07
N ASN A 3 5.53 -14.33 -11.85
CA ASN A 3 6.35 -15.47 -11.43
C ASN A 3 5.91 -16.06 -10.09
N ALA A 4 5.44 -15.23 -9.15
CA ALA A 4 4.95 -15.68 -7.85
C ALA A 4 3.64 -16.48 -7.98
N VAL A 5 2.73 -16.04 -8.85
CA VAL A 5 1.50 -16.77 -9.18
C VAL A 5 1.82 -18.11 -9.84
N GLU A 6 2.71 -18.12 -10.83
CA GLU A 6 3.12 -19.36 -11.50
C GLU A 6 3.73 -20.37 -10.53
N GLU A 7 4.62 -19.92 -9.64
CA GLU A 7 5.20 -20.77 -8.60
C GLU A 7 4.14 -21.31 -7.63
N ALA A 8 3.16 -20.48 -7.24
CA ALA A 8 2.06 -20.89 -6.37
C ALA A 8 1.14 -21.93 -7.05
N CYS A 9 0.80 -21.74 -8.32
CA CYS A 9 0.02 -22.70 -9.10
C CYS A 9 0.77 -24.02 -9.33
N LYS A 10 2.07 -23.95 -9.66
CA LYS A 10 2.92 -25.15 -9.84
C LYS A 10 2.99 -26.00 -8.56
N LYS A 11 3.10 -25.35 -7.39
CA LYS A 11 3.15 -26.06 -6.10
C LYS A 11 1.82 -26.65 -5.66
N SER A 12 0.70 -25.97 -5.94
CA SER A 12 -0.64 -26.48 -5.60
C SER A 12 -1.17 -27.49 -6.61
N ASN A 13 -0.55 -27.60 -7.80
CA ASN A 13 -1.05 -28.37 -8.93
C ASN A 13 -2.48 -27.96 -9.36
N GLU A 14 -2.85 -26.71 -9.09
CA GLU A 14 -4.15 -26.12 -9.38
C GLU A 14 -3.99 -24.82 -10.17
N ARG A 15 -4.94 -24.53 -11.08
CA ARG A 15 -4.99 -23.23 -11.78
C ARG A 15 -5.71 -22.15 -10.98
N LYS A 16 -6.40 -22.54 -9.90
CA LYS A 16 -7.06 -21.65 -8.96
C LYS A 16 -6.30 -21.80 -7.65
N ILE A 17 -5.91 -20.68 -7.05
CA ILE A 17 -5.22 -20.68 -5.77
C ILE A 17 -6.07 -19.94 -4.76
N THR A 18 -6.12 -20.46 -3.54
CA THR A 18 -6.66 -19.72 -2.40
C THR A 18 -5.64 -18.67 -1.98
N VAL A 19 -6.12 -17.47 -1.68
CA VAL A 19 -5.29 -16.36 -1.23
C VAL A 19 -5.73 -15.87 0.15
N SER A 20 -4.79 -15.40 0.94
CA SER A 20 -5.04 -14.64 2.17
C SER A 20 -4.62 -13.19 1.98
N GLY A 21 -5.29 -12.27 2.65
CA GLY A 21 -4.91 -10.86 2.69
C GLY A 21 -4.55 -10.46 4.12
N ASP A 22 -3.48 -9.69 4.29
CA ASP A 22 -3.07 -9.17 5.60
C ASP A 22 -2.35 -7.82 5.43
N GLY A 23 -2.21 -7.07 6.53
CA GLY A 23 -1.49 -5.81 6.61
C GLY A 23 -0.26 -5.92 7.52
N THR A 24 0.81 -5.19 7.18
CA THR A 24 1.93 -4.95 8.08
C THR A 24 2.13 -3.46 8.32
N TRP A 25 2.27 -3.09 9.60
CA TRP A 25 2.36 -1.70 10.04
C TRP A 25 3.75 -1.37 10.54
N GLN A 26 4.19 -0.13 10.30
CA GLN A 26 5.45 0.39 10.84
C GLN A 26 5.45 0.45 12.38
N LYS A 27 4.29 0.67 13.01
CA LYS A 27 4.13 0.83 14.47
C LYS A 27 2.98 0.00 15.01
N ARG A 28 3.09 -0.44 16.27
CA ARG A 28 2.04 -1.17 16.98
C ARG A 28 0.92 -0.23 17.49
N GLY A 29 -0.22 -0.82 17.86
CA GLY A 29 -1.27 -0.15 18.65
C GLY A 29 -2.08 0.90 17.87
N PHE A 30 -2.47 0.61 16.62
CA PHE A 30 -3.29 1.49 15.77
C PHE A 30 -2.77 2.92 15.59
N SER A 31 -1.48 3.15 15.86
CA SER A 31 -0.81 4.46 15.78
C SER A 31 0.01 4.64 14.51
N SER A 32 0.12 3.61 13.68
CA SER A 32 0.93 3.65 12.46
C SER A 32 0.31 4.58 11.44
N LEU A 33 1.17 5.35 10.76
CA LEU A 33 0.79 6.23 9.65
C LEU A 33 1.03 5.57 8.29
N HIS A 34 1.58 4.36 8.30
CA HIS A 34 1.94 3.59 7.12
C HIS A 34 1.52 2.13 7.31
N VAL A 35 0.99 1.53 6.25
CA VAL A 35 0.77 0.10 6.16
C VAL A 35 1.19 -0.38 4.78
N VAL A 36 1.65 -1.62 4.70
CA VAL A 36 1.71 -2.39 3.45
C VAL A 36 0.68 -3.49 3.59
N VAL A 37 -0.29 -3.53 2.68
CA VAL A 37 -1.32 -4.55 2.60
C VAL A 37 -0.95 -5.50 1.48
N GLU A 38 -1.02 -6.79 1.71
CA GLU A 38 -0.55 -7.79 0.77
C GLU A 38 -1.56 -8.91 0.58
N VAL A 39 -1.60 -9.46 -0.62
CA VAL A 39 -2.31 -10.70 -0.94
C VAL A 39 -1.27 -11.79 -1.14
N LEU A 40 -1.40 -12.86 -0.36
CA LEU A 40 -0.47 -13.98 -0.29
C LEU A 40 -1.13 -15.25 -0.85
N SER A 41 -0.37 -16.11 -1.51
CA SER A 41 -0.82 -17.47 -1.81
C SER A 41 -0.91 -18.31 -0.52
N ASN A 42 -1.89 -19.21 -0.43
CA ASN A 42 -1.98 -20.12 0.72
C ASN A 42 -0.85 -21.18 0.76
N GLY A 43 -0.54 -21.69 1.95
CA GLY A 43 0.37 -22.83 2.17
C GLY A 43 1.70 -22.49 2.86
N PRO A 44 2.53 -23.49 3.17
CA PRO A 44 3.75 -23.35 4.00
C PRO A 44 4.85 -22.52 3.34
N THR A 45 4.75 -22.24 2.04
CA THR A 45 5.68 -21.38 1.30
C THR A 45 4.93 -20.30 0.54
N ALA A 46 4.06 -19.60 1.27
CA ALA A 46 3.27 -18.47 0.77
C ALA A 46 4.15 -17.45 0.01
N LYS A 47 3.60 -16.92 -1.08
CA LYS A 47 4.24 -15.92 -1.92
C LYS A 47 3.38 -14.67 -1.96
N VAL A 48 4.02 -13.50 -1.93
CA VAL A 48 3.34 -12.22 -2.17
C VAL A 48 2.95 -12.14 -3.65
N LEU A 49 1.64 -12.11 -3.89
CA LEU A 49 1.05 -12.07 -5.23
C LEU A 49 0.80 -10.63 -5.68
N ASP A 50 0.38 -9.76 -4.76
CA ASP A 50 0.21 -8.33 -4.98
C ASP A 50 0.30 -7.58 -3.64
N LEU A 51 0.65 -6.30 -3.67
CA LEU A 51 0.71 -5.43 -2.48
C LEU A 51 0.25 -4.00 -2.77
N GLU A 52 -0.23 -3.33 -1.74
CA GLU A 52 -0.64 -1.93 -1.76
C GLU A 52 -0.03 -1.21 -0.57
N ARG A 53 0.66 -0.10 -0.83
CA ARG A 53 1.20 0.76 0.22
C ARG A 53 0.21 1.88 0.50
N LEU A 54 -0.22 2.00 1.75
CA LEU A 54 -1.04 3.11 2.19
C LEU A 54 -0.32 3.98 3.19
N SER A 55 -0.52 5.28 3.07
CA SER A 55 0.09 6.30 3.91
C SER A 55 -0.89 7.40 4.28
N LYS A 56 -0.85 7.77 5.55
CA LYS A 56 -1.52 8.95 6.13
C LYS A 56 -0.55 10.12 6.30
N LYS A 57 0.73 9.93 6.00
CA LYS A 57 1.78 10.95 6.16
C LYS A 57 2.67 11.02 4.93
N CYS A 58 3.02 12.24 4.55
CA CYS A 58 4.11 12.49 3.61
C CYS A 58 5.18 13.34 4.31
N LEU A 59 6.44 12.93 4.20
CA LEU A 59 7.57 13.63 4.80
C LEU A 59 7.77 15.01 4.18
N ILE A 60 7.63 15.12 2.86
CA ILE A 60 7.75 16.40 2.15
C ILE A 60 6.64 17.36 2.61
N CYS A 61 5.38 16.92 2.66
CA CYS A 61 4.29 17.75 3.20
C CYS A 61 4.55 18.19 4.65
N THR A 62 5.12 17.31 5.47
CA THR A 62 5.44 17.65 6.87
C THR A 62 6.54 18.70 6.94
N GLY A 63 7.59 18.56 6.13
CA GLY A 63 8.70 19.53 6.05
C GLY A 63 8.28 20.87 5.44
N LEU A 64 7.38 20.87 4.47
CA LEU A 64 6.85 22.10 3.86
C LEU A 64 6.23 23.07 4.89
N LEU A 65 5.74 22.57 6.02
CA LEU A 65 5.18 23.40 7.09
C LEU A 65 6.23 24.31 7.73
N SER A 66 7.49 23.88 7.83
CA SER A 66 8.54 24.67 8.50
C SER A 66 9.04 25.82 7.64
N ILE A 67 9.01 25.70 6.31
CA ILE A 67 9.50 26.73 5.39
C ILE A 67 8.42 27.68 4.87
N LYS A 68 7.15 27.39 5.13
CA LYS A 68 5.99 28.13 4.60
C LYS A 68 6.09 29.64 4.76
N TYR A 69 6.57 30.11 5.92
CA TYR A 69 6.67 31.54 6.24
C TYR A 69 8.08 32.10 6.10
N SER A 70 9.12 31.26 6.19
CA SER A 70 10.53 31.70 6.09
C SER A 70 11.01 31.80 4.65
N ASP A 71 10.50 30.93 3.75
CA ASP A 71 10.80 30.98 2.32
C ASP A 71 9.54 30.62 1.50
N PRO A 72 8.63 31.60 1.29
CA PRO A 72 7.39 31.39 0.54
C PRO A 72 7.62 30.96 -0.92
N LYS A 73 8.74 31.36 -1.52
CA LYS A 73 9.08 31.03 -2.91
C LYS A 73 9.41 29.55 -3.02
N GLN A 74 10.35 29.06 -2.20
CA GLN A 74 10.70 27.65 -2.14
C GLN A 74 9.51 26.78 -1.72
N TYR A 75 8.70 27.26 -0.76
CA TYR A 75 7.45 26.59 -0.38
C TYR A 75 6.54 26.36 -1.59
N SER A 76 6.29 27.40 -2.41
CA SER A 76 5.42 27.28 -3.57
C SER A 76 5.99 26.35 -4.64
N GLU A 77 7.30 26.41 -4.88
CA GLU A 77 7.97 25.56 -5.88
C GLU A 77 7.88 24.08 -5.52
N ILE A 78 8.24 23.73 -4.28
CA ILE A 78 8.16 22.34 -3.81
C ILE A 78 6.70 21.88 -3.79
N LYS A 79 5.77 22.71 -3.28
CA LYS A 79 4.34 22.35 -3.23
C LYS A 79 3.76 22.02 -4.62
N ASN A 80 4.14 22.79 -5.65
CA ASN A 80 3.61 22.60 -6.99
C ASN A 80 4.20 21.38 -7.71
N ASN A 81 5.47 21.04 -7.42
CA ASN A 81 6.17 19.94 -8.07
C ASN A 81 6.08 18.62 -7.29
N HIS A 82 5.55 18.64 -6.06
CA HIS A 82 5.52 17.50 -5.18
C HIS A 82 4.39 16.51 -5.51
N GLN A 83 4.76 15.25 -5.71
CA GLN A 83 3.81 14.13 -5.73
C GLN A 83 3.55 13.65 -4.31
N CYS A 84 2.36 13.95 -3.79
CA CYS A 84 1.98 13.58 -2.43
C CYS A 84 1.91 12.06 -2.25
N GLU A 85 2.57 11.57 -1.20
CA GLU A 85 2.52 10.15 -0.84
C GLU A 85 1.34 9.80 0.07
N ILE A 86 0.58 10.78 0.55
CA ILE A 86 -0.63 10.53 1.32
C ILE A 86 -1.69 10.02 0.36
N ASN A 87 -2.12 8.78 0.57
CA ASN A 87 -3.09 8.12 -0.30
C ASN A 87 -4.18 7.38 0.50
N HIS A 88 -4.26 7.58 1.82
CA HIS A 88 -5.32 7.05 2.67
C HIS A 88 -5.87 8.12 3.61
N VAL A 89 -7.20 8.15 3.75
CA VAL A 89 -7.94 8.99 4.70
C VAL A 89 -8.75 8.06 5.60
N GLY A 90 -8.61 8.22 6.92
CA GLY A 90 -9.29 7.36 7.89
C GLY A 90 -8.41 6.94 9.06
N SER A 91 -8.85 5.91 9.77
CA SER A 91 -8.12 5.34 10.92
C SER A 91 -6.98 4.44 10.43
N SER A 92 -6.01 4.14 11.29
CA SER A 92 -4.94 3.20 10.92
C SER A 92 -5.46 1.76 10.79
N ALA A 93 -6.58 1.45 11.45
CA ALA A 93 -7.29 0.19 11.32
C ALA A 93 -8.00 0.06 9.97
N SER A 94 -8.55 1.16 9.42
CA SER A 94 -9.22 1.12 8.11
C SER A 94 -8.28 0.95 6.93
N MET A 95 -6.96 1.13 7.13
CA MET A 95 -5.99 1.03 6.04
C MET A 95 -5.93 -0.40 5.47
N GLU A 96 -6.01 -1.45 6.30
CA GLU A 96 -5.97 -2.82 5.82
C GLU A 96 -7.14 -3.11 4.87
N VAL A 97 -8.35 -2.78 5.29
CA VAL A 97 -9.58 -2.97 4.51
C VAL A 97 -9.53 -2.20 3.19
N ASP A 98 -9.11 -0.94 3.23
CA ASP A 98 -8.95 -0.11 2.02
C ASP A 98 -7.88 -0.68 1.07
N GLY A 99 -6.76 -1.16 1.62
CA GLY A 99 -5.70 -1.78 0.83
C GLY A 99 -6.16 -3.06 0.14
N ILE A 100 -6.87 -3.94 0.84
CA ILE A 100 -7.46 -5.15 0.26
C ILE A 100 -8.46 -4.79 -0.84
N HIS A 101 -9.33 -3.81 -0.61
CA HIS A 101 -10.27 -3.35 -1.63
C HIS A 101 -9.55 -2.87 -2.90
N ARG A 102 -8.48 -2.07 -2.76
CA ARG A 102 -7.68 -1.58 -3.90
C ARG A 102 -6.99 -2.71 -4.67
N LEU A 103 -6.47 -3.71 -3.96
CA LEU A 103 -5.83 -4.89 -4.57
C LEU A 103 -6.81 -5.65 -5.47
N PHE A 104 -8.01 -5.96 -4.96
CA PHE A 104 -9.02 -6.64 -5.75
C PHE A 104 -9.63 -5.76 -6.85
N ALA A 105 -9.80 -4.46 -6.61
CA ALA A 105 -10.25 -3.53 -7.64
C ALA A 105 -9.25 -3.45 -8.81
N ARG A 106 -7.95 -3.40 -8.51
CA ARG A 106 -6.88 -3.45 -9.52
C ARG A 106 -6.92 -4.74 -10.33
N SER A 107 -7.12 -5.89 -9.67
CA SER A 107 -7.31 -7.16 -10.37
C SER A 107 -8.49 -7.13 -11.33
N LYS A 108 -9.65 -6.59 -10.90
CA LYS A 108 -10.82 -6.43 -11.79
C LYS A 108 -10.51 -5.52 -12.98
N MET A 109 -9.84 -4.39 -12.78
CA MET A 109 -9.51 -3.45 -13.87
C MET A 109 -8.55 -4.03 -14.92
N LEU A 110 -7.70 -4.98 -14.53
CA LEU A 110 -6.71 -5.60 -15.43
C LEU A 110 -7.26 -6.80 -16.20
N TYR A 111 -8.27 -7.50 -15.66
CA TYR A 111 -8.68 -8.82 -16.15
C TYR A 111 -10.20 -8.98 -16.41
N ASN A 112 -11.02 -7.96 -16.14
CA ASN A 112 -12.43 -7.88 -16.55
C ASN A 112 -12.66 -6.66 -17.44
#